data_AF-A0A917DJQ7-F1
#
_entry.id   AF-A0A917DJQ7-F1
#
_cell.length_a   1.000
_cell.length_b   1.000
_cell.length_c   1.000
_cell.angle_alpha   90.00
_cell.angle_beta   90.00
_cell.angle_gamma   90.00
#
_symmetry.space_group_name_H-M   'P 1'
#
loop_
_entity.id
_entity.type
_entity.pdbx_description
1 polymer ?
#
loop_
_entity_poly.entity_id
_entity_poly.type
_entity_poly.pdbx_seq_one_letter_code
_entity_poly.pdbx_strand_id
1 'polypeptide(L)'
;MTHHPIRDLEIWTYLGTHGALAYFEDGNAFPTFFRGTTMAEARDKAEAFRAKVIAENEASFIARTEAAAKAAAKRAAKARAA
;
A
#
# COMPACT_ATOMS: atom_id res chain seq x y z
N MET A 1 14.08 2.58 0.40
CA MET A 1 12.70 2.04 0.43
C MET A 1 11.84 2.97 -0.42
N THR A 2 11.13 2.44 -1.41
CA THR A 2 10.17 3.24 -2.18
C THR A 2 9.07 3.68 -1.22
N HIS A 3 8.99 4.99 -0.98
CA HIS A 3 7.93 5.58 -0.16
C HIS A 3 6.61 5.46 -0.92
N HIS A 4 5.64 4.73 -0.35
CA HIS A 4 4.35 4.53 -1.01
C HIS A 4 3.44 5.75 -0.80
N PRO A 5 2.81 6.32 -1.85
CA PRO A 5 2.05 7.58 -1.75
C PRO A 5 0.90 7.54 -0.75
N ILE A 6 0.27 6.38 -0.54
CA ILE A 6 -0.79 6.18 0.46
C ILE A 6 -0.38 6.51 1.92
N ARG A 7 0.94 6.60 2.20
CA ARG A 7 1.48 6.96 3.52
C ARG A 7 1.15 8.40 3.90
N ASP A 8 1.17 9.29 2.92
CA ASP A 8 1.06 10.73 3.16
C ASP A 8 -0.37 11.25 3.02
N LEU A 9 -1.27 10.44 2.43
CA LEU A 9 -2.66 10.83 2.27
C LEU A 9 -3.33 11.01 3.63
N GLU A 10 -4.15 12.03 3.78
CA GLU A 10 -4.99 12.18 4.97
C GLU A 10 -6.17 11.19 4.91
N ILE A 11 -6.67 10.72 6.06
CA ILE A 11 -7.91 9.93 6.11
C ILE A 11 -9.03 10.86 6.55
N TRP A 12 -9.95 11.11 5.64
CA TRP A 12 -11.16 11.86 5.91
C TRP A 12 -12.27 10.92 6.35
N THR A 13 -13.05 11.34 7.34
CA THR A 13 -14.18 10.58 7.85
C THR A 13 -15.45 11.42 7.81
N TYR A 14 -16.55 10.79 7.43
CA TYR A 14 -17.88 11.40 7.42
C TYR A 14 -18.87 10.49 8.15
N LEU A 15 -19.70 11.05 9.03
CA LEU A 15 -20.82 10.35 9.65
C LEU A 15 -22.12 10.76 8.97
N GLY A 16 -22.83 9.79 8.40
CA GLY A 16 -24.15 9.97 7.81
C GLY A 16 -25.24 9.22 8.57
N THR A 17 -26.45 9.26 8.03
CA THR A 17 -27.64 8.60 8.59
C THR A 17 -27.54 7.07 8.65
N HIS A 18 -26.70 6.47 7.80
CA HIS A 18 -26.53 5.02 7.69
C HIS A 18 -25.21 4.51 8.30
N GLY A 19 -24.50 5.35 9.05
CA GLY A 19 -23.19 5.04 9.63
C GLY A 19 -22.10 5.95 9.10
N ALA A 20 -20.85 5.52 9.24
CA ALA A 20 -19.68 6.29 8.89
C ALA A 20 -18.98 5.77 7.63
N LEU A 21 -18.31 6.70 6.95
CA LEU A 21 -17.49 6.49 5.78
C LEU A 21 -16.10 7.07 6.04
N ALA A 22 -15.05 6.38 5.60
CA ALA A 22 -13.69 6.91 5.56
C ALA A 22 -13.10 6.75 4.16
N TYR A 23 -12.24 7.68 3.75
CA TYR A 23 -11.56 7.67 2.45
C TYR A 23 -10.25 8.45 2.53
N PHE A 24 -9.37 8.25 1.54
CA PHE A 24 -8.08 8.92 1.49
C PHE A 24 -8.17 10.23 0.70
N GLU A 25 -7.71 11.33 1.31
CA GLU A 25 -7.69 12.69 0.75
C GLU A 25 -9.06 13.08 0.16
N ASP A 26 -9.12 13.41 -1.13
CA ASP A 26 -10.34 13.76 -1.87
C ASP A 26 -11.04 12.54 -2.52
N GLY A 27 -10.47 11.34 -2.35
CA GLY A 27 -10.93 10.10 -2.99
C GLY A 27 -10.46 9.92 -4.44
N ASN A 28 -9.74 10.88 -5.05
CA ASN A 28 -9.23 10.75 -6.41
C ASN A 28 -7.90 9.98 -6.46
N ALA A 29 -7.02 10.22 -5.49
CA ALA A 29 -5.73 9.52 -5.41
C ALA A 29 -5.90 8.03 -5.13
N PHE A 30 -6.87 7.68 -4.26
CA PHE A 30 -7.24 6.31 -3.93
C PHE A 30 -8.76 6.21 -3.76
N PRO A 31 -9.51 5.80 -4.81
CA PRO A 31 -10.98 5.73 -4.80
C PRO A 31 -11.48 4.49 -4.05
N THR A 32 -11.05 4.36 -2.79
CA THR A 32 -11.46 3.28 -1.88
C THR A 32 -12.18 3.90 -0.69
N PHE A 33 -13.39 3.42 -0.43
CA PHE A 33 -14.23 3.88 0.67
C PHE A 33 -14.40 2.78 1.70
N PHE A 34 -14.28 3.14 2.97
CA PHE A 34 -14.39 2.24 4.10
C PHE A 34 -15.65 2.59 4.89
N ARG A 35 -16.53 1.61 5.09
CA ARG A 35 -17.76 1.81 5.86
C ARG A 35 -17.61 1.27 7.28
N GLY A 36 -18.17 1.97 8.24
CA GLY A 36 -18.26 1.55 9.64
C GLY A 36 -19.56 2.02 10.27
N THR A 37 -19.90 1.47 11.43
CA THR A 37 -21.01 1.98 12.26
C THR A 37 -20.63 3.30 12.94
N THR A 38 -19.34 3.49 13.24
CA THR A 38 -18.79 4.71 13.83
C THR A 38 -17.65 5.26 12.98
N MET A 39 -17.34 6.55 13.13
CA MET A 39 -16.20 7.17 12.44
C MET A 39 -14.88 6.49 12.78
N ALA A 40 -14.70 6.08 14.05
CA ALA A 40 -13.54 5.33 14.50
C ALA A 40 -13.41 4.00 13.73
N GLU A 41 -14.49 3.22 13.64
CA GLU A 41 -14.46 1.95 12.91
C GLU A 41 -14.14 2.12 11.42
N ALA A 42 -14.72 3.15 10.77
CA ALA A 42 -14.43 3.44 9.37
C ALA A 42 -12.97 3.86 9.17
N ARG A 43 -12.43 4.67 10.09
CA ARG A 43 -11.02 5.09 10.09
C ARG A 43 -10.08 3.92 10.32
N ASP A 44 -10.35 3.07 11.30
CA ASP A 44 -9.51 1.91 11.63
C ASP A 44 -9.41 0.96 10.42
N LYS A 45 -10.51 0.76 9.69
CA LYS A 45 -10.52 0.00 8.43
C LYS A 45 -9.63 0.64 7.35
N ALA A 46 -9.68 1.96 7.21
CA ALA A 46 -8.82 2.69 6.28
C ALA A 46 -7.34 2.58 6.68
N GLU A 47 -7.01 2.73 7.97
CA GLU A 47 -5.65 2.58 8.48
C GLU A 47 -5.12 1.14 8.32
N ALA A 48 -5.94 0.12 8.58
CA ALA A 48 -5.59 -1.27 8.35
C ALA A 48 -5.30 -1.55 6.87
N PHE A 49 -6.12 -0.99 5.97
CA PHE A 49 -5.87 -1.10 4.53
C PHE A 49 -4.56 -0.41 4.13
N ARG A 50 -4.30 0.80 4.63
CA ARG A 50 -3.04 1.51 4.41
C ARG A 50 -1.84 0.65 4.82
N ALA A 51 -1.85 0.11 6.03
CA ALA A 51 -0.77 -0.72 6.54
C ALA A 51 -0.54 -1.96 5.67
N LYS A 52 -1.63 -2.63 5.26
CA LYS A 52 -1.57 -3.79 4.37
C LYS A 52 -0.93 -3.46 3.02
N VAL A 53 -1.40 -2.40 2.35
CA VAL A 53 -0.89 -2.00 1.02
C VAL A 53 0.59 -1.64 1.08
N ILE A 54 1.00 -0.94 2.13
CA ILE A 54 2.42 -0.61 2.35
C ILE A 54 3.25 -1.88 2.50
N ALA A 55 2.82 -2.82 3.35
CA ALA A 55 3.53 -4.07 3.58
C ALA A 55 3.63 -4.92 2.30
N GLU A 56 2.55 -5.01 1.53
CA GLU A 56 2.53 -5.73 0.25
C GLU A 56 3.45 -5.09 -0.79
N ASN A 57 3.53 -3.75 -0.82
CA ASN A 57 4.45 -3.04 -1.70
C ASN A 57 5.92 -3.29 -1.32
N GLU A 58 6.23 -3.22 -0.03
CA GLU A 58 7.59 -3.48 0.47
C GLU A 58 8.01 -4.93 0.20
N ALA A 59 7.14 -5.90 0.46
CA ALA A 59 7.39 -7.31 0.14
C ALA A 59 7.61 -7.52 -1.38
N SER A 60 6.79 -6.88 -2.21
CA SER A 60 6.92 -6.94 -3.67
C SER A 60 8.23 -6.31 -4.16
N PHE A 61 8.66 -5.20 -3.56
CA PHE A 61 9.92 -4.55 -3.88
C PHE A 61 11.12 -5.45 -3.53
N ILE A 62 11.12 -6.04 -2.33
CA ILE A 62 12.17 -6.99 -1.90
C ILE A 62 12.24 -8.19 -2.84
N ALA A 63 11.11 -8.79 -3.19
CA ALA A 63 11.08 -9.91 -4.12
C ALA A 63 11.68 -9.56 -5.50
N ARG A 64 11.39 -8.36 -6.00
CA ARG A 64 11.94 -7.88 -7.29
C ARG A 64 13.43 -7.62 -7.22
N THR A 65 13.93 -6.99 -6.14
CA THR A 65 15.37 -6.73 -5.98
C THR A 65 16.16 -8.03 -5.83
N GLU A 66 15.66 -9.00 -5.08
CA GLU A 66 16.28 -10.32 -4.97
C GLU A 66 16.30 -11.07 -6.29
N ALA A 67 15.20 -11.05 -7.05
CA ALA A 67 15.14 -11.67 -8.37
C ALA A 67 16.12 -11.01 -9.34
N ALA A 68 16.23 -9.68 -9.32
CA ALA A 68 17.18 -8.93 -10.13
C ALA A 68 18.65 -9.26 -9.76
N ALA A 69 18.96 -9.35 -8.46
CA ALA A 69 20.29 -9.72 -7.98
C ALA A 69 20.67 -11.15 -8.40
N LYS A 70 19.74 -12.12 -8.27
CA LYS A 70 19.95 -13.50 -8.74
C LYS A 70 20.18 -13.56 -10.25
N ALA A 71 19.40 -12.80 -11.03
CA ALA A 71 19.58 -12.70 -12.48
C ALA A 71 20.94 -12.09 -12.86
N ALA A 72 21.37 -11.04 -12.16
CA ALA A 72 22.68 -10.41 -12.36
C ALA A 72 23.83 -11.39 -12.05
N ALA A 73 23.76 -12.11 -10.93
CA ALA A 73 24.75 -13.13 -10.56
C ALA A 73 24.85 -14.25 -11.60
N LYS A 74 23.70 -14.74 -12.11
CA LYS A 74 23.67 -15.76 -13.16
C LYS A 74 24.30 -15.27 -14.48
N ARG A 75 24.05 -14.01 -14.86
CA ARG A 75 24.68 -13.39 -16.04
C ARG A 75 26.19 -13.24 -15.86
N ALA A 76 26.64 -12.78 -14.70
CA ALA A 76 28.07 -12.64 -14.40
C ALA A 76 28.80 -13.99 -14.39
N ALA A 77 28.19 -15.04 -13.82
CA ALA A 77 28.76 -16.40 -13.86
C ALA A 77 28.85 -16.94 -15.29
N LYS A 78 27.82 -16.73 -16.11
CA LYS A 78 27.84 -17.12 -17.54
C LYS A 78 28.92 -16.36 -18.31
N ALA A 79 29.09 -15.06 -18.06
CA ALA A 79 30.09 -14.24 -18.72
C ALA A 79 31.54 -14.61 -18.34
N ARG A 80 31.77 -15.18 -17.15
CA ARG A 80 33.10 -15.67 -16.73
C ARG A 80 33.42 -17.07 -17.23
N ALA A 81 32.42 -17.84 -17.64
CA ALA A 81 32.56 -19.20 -18.14
C ALA A 81 32.62 -19.29 -19.68
N ALA A 82 32.51 -18.15 -20.36
CA ALA A 82 32.67 -17.98 -21.80
C ALA A 82 34.00 -17.27 -22.08
#